data_AF-A0A9E3L0J5-F1
#
_entry.id   AF-A0A9E3L0J5-F1
#
_cell.length_a   1.000
_cell.length_b   1.000
_cell.length_c   1.000
_cell.angle_alpha   90.00
_cell.angle_beta   90.00
_cell.angle_gamma   90.00
#
_symmetry.space_group_name_H-M   'P 1'
#
loop_
_entity.id
_entity.type
_entity.pdbx_description
1 polymer ?
#
loop_
_entity_poly.entity_id
_entity_poly.type
_entity_poly.pdbx_seq_one_letter_code
_entity_poly.pdbx_strand_id
1 'polypeptide(L)' 'MICPYCQSDTGEEALVCSACGRDIAIPASLIAERDALLRKREMIRDELHKAEAKIAMLRSQTKFR' A
#
# COMPACT_ATOMS: atom_id res chain seq x y z
N MET A 1 -13.99 9.44 15.17
CA MET A 1 -13.13 8.37 14.60
C MET A 1 -12.93 7.29 15.66
N ILE A 2 -12.76 6.03 15.26
CA ILE A 2 -12.61 4.93 16.22
C ILE A 2 -11.12 4.69 16.50
N CYS A 3 -10.73 4.66 17.77
CA CYS A 3 -9.38 4.28 18.16
C CYS A 3 -9.09 2.85 17.66
N PRO A 4 -8.03 2.62 16.84
CA PRO A 4 -7.74 1.30 16.29
C PRO A 4 -7.28 0.27 17.33
N TYR A 5 -6.98 0.71 18.56
CA TYR A 5 -6.49 -0.14 19.64
C TYR A 5 -7.59 -0.57 20.61
N CYS A 6 -8.36 0.38 21.14
CA CYS A 6 -9.37 0.10 22.18
C CYS A 6 -10.81 0.29 21.72
N GLN A 7 -11.02 0.67 20.44
CA GLN A 7 -12.33 0.86 19.82
C GLN A 7 -13.21 1.95 20.44
N SER A 8 -12.68 2.75 21.37
CA SER A 8 -13.38 3.92 21.88
C SER A 8 -13.56 4.97 20.78
N ASP A 9 -14.70 5.66 20.80
CA ASP A 9 -14.90 6.83 19.95
C ASP A 9 -13.99 7.96 20.41
N THR A 10 -13.34 8.58 19.44
CA THR A 10 -12.36 9.66 19.62
C THR A 10 -12.68 10.76 18.62
N GLY A 11 -12.48 12.03 19.00
CA GLY A 11 -12.67 13.15 18.07
C GLY A 11 -11.82 12.98 16.81
N GLU A 12 -12.29 13.46 15.66
CA GLU A 12 -11.59 13.30 14.36
C GLU A 12 -10.17 13.89 14.35
N GLU A 13 -9.91 14.89 15.18
CA GLU A 13 -8.60 15.56 15.30
C GLU A 13 -7.77 15.04 16.49
N ALA A 14 -8.22 13.97 17.17
CA ALA A 14 -7.52 13.46 18.34
C ALA A 14 -6.17 12.83 17.94
N LEU A 15 -5.07 13.39 18.45
CA LEU A 15 -3.73 12.83 18.25
C LEU A 15 -3.46 11.61 19.14
N VAL A 16 -4.07 11.60 20.33
CA VAL A 16 -3.95 10.58 21.36
C VAL A 16 -5.34 10.13 21.79
N CYS A 17 -5.53 8.83 21.95
CA CYS A 17 -6.77 8.29 22.50
C CYS A 17 -6.87 8.60 24.00
N SER A 18 -7.92 9.31 24.41
CA SER A 18 -8.17 9.61 25.84
C SER A 18 -8.50 8.39 26.68
N ALA A 19 -9.00 7.30 26.08
CA ALA A 19 -9.38 6.09 26.78
C ALA A 19 -8.20 5.14 27.06
N CYS A 20 -7.29 4.98 26.08
CA CYS A 20 -6.16 4.03 26.22
C CYS A 20 -4.77 4.68 26.20
N GLY A 21 -4.68 5.99 26.02
CA GLY A 21 -3.43 6.76 26.08
C GLY A 21 -2.49 6.57 24.89
N ARG A 22 -2.91 5.86 23.84
CA ARG A 22 -2.07 5.59 22.66
C ARG A 22 -2.16 6.71 21.64
N ASP A 23 -1.04 7.01 20.98
CA ASP A 23 -1.03 7.84 19.80
C ASP A 23 -1.85 7.18 18.68
N ILE A 24 -2.79 7.93 18.11
CA ILE A 24 -3.71 7.46 17.06
C ILE A 24 -3.66 8.34 15.80
N ALA A 25 -2.96 9.48 15.86
CA ALA A 25 -2.67 10.26 14.67
C ALA A 25 -1.60 9.60 13.81
N ILE A 26 -1.87 9.54 12.51
CA ILE A 26 -0.89 9.13 11.51
C ILE A 26 -0.29 10.42 10.92
N PRO A 27 1.02 10.67 11.10
CA PRO A 27 1.67 11.82 10.49
C PRO A 27 1.47 11.86 8.97
N ALA A 28 1.21 13.07 8.43
CA ALA A 28 1.01 13.27 7.00
C ALA A 28 2.20 12.77 6.16
N SER A 29 3.42 12.83 6.71
CA SER A 29 4.63 12.28 6.09
C SER A 29 4.55 10.77 5.86
N LEU A 30 4.02 10.00 6.82
CA LEU A 30 3.85 8.54 6.69
C LEU A 30 2.75 8.19 5.68
N ILE A 31 1.70 8.99 5.59
CA ILE A 31 0.66 8.84 4.56
C ILE A 31 1.28 9.06 3.17
N ALA A 32 2.05 10.14 3.00
CA ALA A 32 2.72 10.44 1.74
C ALA A 32 3.74 9.36 1.34
N GLU A 33 4.49 8.82 2.30
CA GLU A 33 5.43 7.72 2.10
C GLU A 33 4.71 6.45 1.66
N ARG A 34 3.63 6.06 2.37
CA ARG A 34 2.78 4.93 1.98
C ARG A 34 2.30 5.07 0.53
N ASP A 35 1.81 6.25 0.16
CA ASP A 35 1.28 6.49 -1.17
C ASP A 35 2.38 6.42 -2.25
N ALA A 36 3.59 6.89 -1.94
CA ALA A 36 4.76 6.74 -2.81
C ALA A 36 5.15 5.27 -2.99
N LEU A 37 5.14 4.48 -1.91
CA LEU A 37 5.42 3.05 -1.95
C LEU A 37 4.37 2.28 -2.76
N LEU A 38 3.08 2.62 -2.61
CA LEU A 38 2.01 2.03 -3.40
C LEU A 38 2.21 2.30 -4.89
N ARG A 39 2.53 3.54 -5.29
CA ARG A 39 2.84 3.86 -6.69
C ARG A 39 4.03 3.06 -7.22
N LYS A 40 5.11 2.96 -6.45
CA LYS A 40 6.30 2.17 -6.82
C LYS A 40 5.96 0.69 -7.01
N ARG A 41 5.12 0.13 -6.13
CA ARG A 41 4.66 -1.26 -6.23
C ARG A 41 3.88 -1.50 -7.52
N GLU A 42 2.95 -0.62 -7.88
CA GLU A 42 2.17 -0.78 -9.11
C GLU A 42 3.06 -0.68 -10.36
N MET A 43 4.02 0.24 -10.39
CA MET A 43 4.98 0.32 -11.49
C MET A 43 5.77 -0.99 -11.67
N ILE A 44 6.28 -1.55 -10.57
CA ILE A 44 7.04 -2.81 -10.61
C ILE A 44 6.16 -3.97 -11.07
N ARG A 45 4.89 -4.01 -10.64
CA ARG A 45 3.94 -5.02 -11.11
C ARG A 45 3.72 -4.91 -12.60
N ASP A 46 3.52 -3.72 -13.14
CA ASP A 46 3.33 -3.54 -14.59
C ASP A 46 4.55 -3.99 -15.39
N GLU A 47 5.75 -3.68 -14.91
CA GLU A 47 7.01 -4.15 -15.52
C GLU A 47 7.12 -5.67 -15.51
N LEU A 48 6.77 -6.31 -14.39
CA LEU A 48 6.76 -7.76 -14.27
C LEU A 48 5.78 -8.39 -15.28
N HIS A 49 4.54 -7.92 -15.35
CA HIS A 49 3.55 -8.44 -16.30
C HIS A 49 4.03 -8.30 -17.76
N LYS A 50 4.67 -7.18 -18.12
CA LYS A 50 5.23 -6.98 -19.46
C LYS A 50 6.37 -7.97 -19.74
N ALA A 51 7.25 -8.21 -18.78
CA ALA A 51 8.34 -9.16 -18.91
C ALA A 51 7.81 -10.60 -19.09
N GLU A 52 6.83 -11.00 -18.28
CA GLU A 52 6.19 -12.31 -18.36
C GLU A 52 5.50 -12.52 -19.72
N ALA A 53 4.75 -11.53 -20.21
CA ALA A 53 4.13 -11.58 -21.53
C ALA A 53 5.17 -11.73 -22.65
N LYS A 54 6.29 -11.00 -22.56
CA LYS A 54 7.39 -11.11 -23.53
C LYS A 54 8.02 -12.50 -23.52
N ILE A 55 8.25 -13.08 -22.33
CA ILE A 55 8.77 -14.44 -22.20
C ILE A 55 7.80 -15.46 -22.81
N ALA A 56 6.50 -15.33 -22.52
CA ALA A 56 5.47 -16.21 -23.06
C ALA A 56 5.42 -16.18 -24.59
N MET A 57 5.52 -14.97 -25.19
CA MET A 57 5.57 -14.80 -26.64
C MET A 57 6.80 -15.46 -27.27
N LEU A 58 7.99 -15.30 -26.68
CA LEU A 58 9.22 -15.93 -27.20
C LEU A 58 9.14 -17.46 -27.09
N ARG A 59 8.60 -17.98 -25.98
CA ARG A 59 8.39 -19.43 -25.79
C ARG A 59 7.41 -20.02 -26.79
N SER A 60 6.33 -19.31 -27.12
CA SER A 60 5.37 -19.80 -28.12
C SER A 60 6.01 -19.82 -29.51
N GLN A 61 6.74 -18.78 -29.91
CA GLN A 61 7.45 -18.72 -31.20
C GLN A 61 8.48 -19.85 -31.38
N THR A 62 9.18 -20.23 -30.30
CA THR A 62 10.17 -21.32 -30.34
C THR A 62 9.51 -22.70 -30.46
N LYS A 63 8.25 -22.86 -30.05
CA LYS A 63 7.50 -24.12 -30.21
C LYS A 63 6.92 -24.32 -31.62
N PHE A 64 6.79 -23.26 -32.42
CA PHE A 64 6.25 -23.33 -33.78
C PHE A 64 7.33 -23.36 -34.87
N ARG A 65 8.60 -23.43 -34.49
CA ARG A 65 9.76 -23.56 -35.37
C ARG A 65 10.41 -24.92 -35.16
#